data_AF-A0A7X7QPW4-F1
#
_entry.id   AF-A0A7X7QPW4-F1
#
_cell.length_a   1.000
_cell.length_b   1.000
_cell.length_c   1.000
_cell.angle_alpha   90.00
_cell.angle_beta   90.00
_cell.angle_gamma   90.00
#
_symmetry.space_group_name_H-M   'P 1'
#
loop_
_entity.id
_entity.type
_entity.pdbx_description
1 polymer ?
#
loop_
_entity_poly.entity_id
_entity_poly.type
_entity_poly.pdbx_seq_one_letter_code
_entity_poly.pdbx_strand_id
1 'polypeptide(L)'
;MQILRLQSDKLHISDAGTARVRRNLKMPDTDLVQWCKETVQQADLIITQGKYCYVYRQGVVITVRLPAKTIITAHPLRGKVRPMQTTVIRCVESCARG
;
A
#
# COMPACT_ATOMS: atom_id res chain seq x y z
N MET A 1 -15.16 -19.40 5.91
CA MET A 1 -14.98 -18.03 5.38
C MET A 1 -13.86 -18.05 4.35
N GLN A 2 -14.13 -17.74 3.09
CA GLN A 2 -13.15 -17.84 2.01
C GLN A 2 -12.27 -16.58 2.00
N ILE A 3 -11.03 -16.70 2.44
CA ILE A 3 -10.02 -15.65 2.31
C ILE A 3 -9.78 -15.46 0.82
N LEU A 4 -10.26 -14.36 0.25
CA LEU A 4 -10.11 -14.07 -1.18
C LEU A 4 -8.64 -13.76 -1.46
N ARG A 5 -7.87 -14.74 -1.94
CA ARG A 5 -6.47 -14.53 -2.34
C ARG A 5 -6.42 -13.55 -3.52
N LEU A 6 -5.77 -12.42 -3.31
CA LEU A 6 -5.42 -11.49 -4.39
C LEU A 6 -4.36 -12.20 -5.25
N GLN A 7 -4.72 -12.55 -6.49
CA GLN A 7 -3.78 -13.15 -7.45
C GLN A 7 -3.27 -12.04 -8.35
N SER A 8 -1.95 -11.83 -8.37
CA SER A 8 -1.29 -10.81 -9.18
C SER A 8 -1.68 -10.88 -10.66
N ASP A 9 -1.81 -12.10 -11.18
CA ASP A 9 -1.95 -12.32 -12.63
C ASP A 9 -3.30 -11.87 -13.18
N LYS A 10 -4.28 -11.72 -12.29
CA LYS A 10 -5.64 -11.25 -12.60
C LYS A 10 -5.85 -9.76 -12.26
N LEU A 11 -4.78 -9.04 -11.92
CA LEU A 11 -4.87 -7.60 -11.67
C LEU A 11 -5.10 -6.87 -12.98
N HIS A 12 -6.07 -5.97 -12.94
CA HIS A 12 -6.38 -5.06 -14.04
C HIS A 12 -6.34 -3.62 -13.52
N ILE A 13 -5.89 -2.68 -14.35
CA ILE A 13 -5.96 -1.25 -14.06
C ILE A 13 -6.74 -0.58 -15.21
N SER A 14 -7.74 0.21 -14.86
CA SER A 14 -8.47 1.00 -15.86
C SER A 14 -7.71 2.28 -16.20
N ASP A 15 -8.00 2.91 -17.33
CA ASP A 15 -7.33 4.17 -17.73
C ASP A 15 -7.45 5.27 -16.67
N ALA A 16 -8.62 5.36 -16.03
CA ALA A 16 -8.84 6.26 -14.91
C ALA A 16 -7.97 5.89 -13.68
N GLY A 17 -7.75 4.60 -13.43
CA GLY A 17 -6.84 4.10 -12.40
C GLY A 17 -5.38 4.44 -12.74
N THR A 18 -4.97 4.19 -13.98
CA THR A 18 -3.64 4.52 -14.53
C THR A 18 -3.33 6.00 -14.33
N ALA A 19 -4.25 6.89 -14.71
CA ALA A 19 -4.09 8.32 -14.54
C ALA A 19 -3.89 8.73 -13.06
N ARG A 20 -4.65 8.13 -12.14
CA ARG A 20 -4.52 8.37 -10.69
C ARG A 20 -3.18 7.89 -10.16
N VAL A 21 -2.77 6.67 -10.51
CA VAL A 21 -1.50 6.07 -10.08
C VAL A 21 -0.33 6.91 -10.58
N ARG A 22 -0.28 7.23 -11.88
CA ARG A 22 0.77 8.08 -12.46
C ARG A 22 0.86 9.43 -11.76
N ARG A 23 -0.27 10.09 -11.54
CA ARG A 23 -0.34 11.39 -10.86
C ARG A 23 0.15 11.32 -9.41
N ASN A 24 -0.27 10.30 -8.67
CA ASN A 24 0.02 10.19 -7.24
C ASN A 24 1.46 9.74 -6.94
N LEU A 25 2.01 8.85 -7.77
CA LEU A 25 3.35 8.31 -7.60
C LEU A 25 4.42 9.05 -8.43
N LYS A 26 4.02 9.95 -9.34
CA LYS A 26 4.90 10.68 -10.25
C LYS A 26 5.76 9.76 -11.14
N MET A 27 5.12 8.74 -11.72
CA MET A 27 5.76 7.71 -12.57
C MET A 27 5.25 7.80 -14.02
N PRO A 28 5.80 8.70 -14.86
CA PRO A 28 5.29 8.95 -16.21
C PRO A 28 5.53 7.79 -17.20
N ASP A 29 6.70 7.12 -17.13
CA ASP A 29 7.13 6.15 -18.15
C ASP A 29 7.17 4.70 -17.65
N THR A 30 6.48 4.41 -16.54
CA THR A 30 6.44 3.06 -15.96
C THR A 30 5.28 2.24 -16.54
N ASP A 31 5.52 0.96 -16.81
CA ASP A 31 4.44 -0.03 -16.99
C ASP A 31 3.77 -0.26 -15.63
N LEU A 32 2.63 0.40 -15.43
CA LEU A 32 1.91 0.33 -14.16
C LEU A 32 1.28 -1.04 -13.90
N VAL A 33 0.93 -1.80 -14.93
CA VAL A 33 0.36 -3.14 -14.74
C VAL A 33 1.43 -4.05 -14.16
N GLN A 34 2.61 -4.07 -14.79
CA GLN A 34 3.71 -4.89 -14.33
C GLN A 34 4.19 -4.45 -12.94
N TRP A 35 4.37 -3.15 -12.72
CA TRP A 35 4.75 -2.62 -11.41
C TRP A 35 3.76 -3.01 -10.29
N CYS A 36 2.45 -2.95 -10.56
CA CYS A 36 1.45 -3.34 -9.58
C CYS A 36 1.48 -4.85 -9.30
N LYS A 37 1.70 -5.70 -10.31
CA LYS A 37 1.81 -7.15 -10.13
C LYS A 37 2.98 -7.48 -9.20
N GLU A 38 4.15 -6.92 -9.46
CA GLU A 38 5.34 -7.08 -8.64
C GLU A 38 5.12 -6.56 -7.22
N THR A 39 4.52 -5.37 -7.08
CA THR A 39 4.23 -4.77 -5.78
C THR A 39 3.29 -5.63 -4.95
N VAL A 40 2.29 -6.26 -5.58
CA VAL A 40 1.36 -7.19 -4.93
C VAL A 40 2.04 -8.50 -4.54
N GLN A 41 2.93 -9.04 -5.38
CA GLN A 41 3.68 -10.25 -5.06
C GLN A 41 4.65 -10.06 -3.89
N GLN A 42 5.23 -8.87 -3.78
CA GLN A 42 6.20 -8.51 -2.74
C GLN A 42 5.58 -7.74 -1.57
N ALA A 43 4.26 -7.80 -1.40
CA ALA A 43 3.55 -7.00 -0.42
C ALA A 43 4.07 -7.24 1.02
N ASP A 44 4.31 -6.16 1.75
CA ASP A 44 4.66 -6.21 3.17
C ASP A 44 3.42 -6.57 4.01
N LEU A 45 2.26 -6.07 3.59
CA LEU A 45 0.98 -6.26 4.27
C LEU A 45 -0.18 -6.18 3.28
N ILE A 46 -1.18 -7.04 3.47
CA ILE A 46 -2.43 -7.01 2.72
C ILE A 46 -3.60 -6.98 3.70
N ILE A 47 -4.43 -5.94 3.61
CA ILE A 47 -5.63 -5.77 4.43
C ILE A 47 -6.85 -5.76 3.52
N THR A 48 -7.85 -6.58 3.82
CA THR A 48 -9.13 -6.56 3.10
C THR A 48 -10.23 -5.97 3.97
N GLN A 49 -10.96 -4.99 3.43
CA GLN A 49 -12.10 -4.34 4.09
C GLN A 49 -13.27 -4.25 3.11
N GLY A 50 -14.27 -5.11 3.31
CA GLY A 50 -15.43 -5.22 2.43
C GLY A 50 -15.00 -5.50 0.99
N LYS A 51 -15.39 -4.62 0.05
CA LYS A 51 -15.06 -4.73 -1.38
C LYS A 51 -13.69 -4.19 -1.77
N TYR A 52 -12.87 -3.78 -0.81
CA TYR A 52 -11.56 -3.19 -1.05
C TYR A 52 -10.45 -4.00 -0.42
N CYS A 53 -9.32 -4.06 -1.09
CA CYS A 53 -8.09 -4.68 -0.65
C CYS A 53 -6.98 -3.63 -0.73
N TYR A 54 -6.24 -3.46 0.37
CA TYR A 54 -5.14 -2.52 0.51
C TYR A 54 -3.85 -3.30 0.58
N VAL A 55 -2.95 -3.04 -0.36
CA VAL A 55 -1.66 -3.70 -0.48
C VAL A 55 -0.59 -2.66 -0.16
N TYR A 56 0.21 -2.93 0.86
CA TYR A 56 1.25 -2.02 1.33
C TYR A 56 2.62 -2.57 0.94
N ARG A 57 3.46 -1.71 0.37
CA ARG A 57 4.85 -2.05 0.04
C ARG A 57 5.71 -0.78 0.02
N GLN A 58 6.84 -0.79 0.73
CA GLN A 58 7.86 0.26 0.66
C GLN A 58 7.30 1.70 0.77
N GLY A 59 6.39 1.93 1.72
CA GLY A 59 5.82 3.27 1.92
C GLY A 59 4.75 3.67 0.89
N VAL A 60 4.27 2.75 0.04
CA VAL A 60 3.16 2.96 -0.89
C VAL A 60 1.99 2.05 -0.52
N VAL A 61 0.77 2.54 -0.75
CA VAL A 61 -0.45 1.74 -0.66
C VAL A 61 -1.15 1.70 -2.01
N ILE A 62 -1.48 0.48 -2.46
CA ILE A 62 -2.32 0.20 -3.63
C ILE A 62 -3.71 -0.18 -3.13
N THR A 63 -4.74 0.46 -3.66
CA THR A 63 -6.14 0.10 -3.40
C THR A 63 -6.71 -0.68 -4.58
N VAL A 64 -7.12 -1.92 -4.31
CA VAL A 64 -7.69 -2.85 -5.29
C VAL A 64 -9.15 -3.13 -4.93
N ARG A 65 -10.04 -3.08 -5.93
CA ARG A 65 -11.44 -3.50 -5.78
C ARG A 65 -11.55 -5.01 -5.93
N LEU A 66 -12.30 -5.64 -5.02
CA LEU A 66 -12.68 -7.05 -5.09
C LEU A 66 -14.16 -7.21 -5.54
N PRO A 67 -14.53 -8.35 -6.14
CA PRO A 67 -13.65 -9.44 -6.60
C PRO A 67 -13.01 -9.17 -7.96
N ALA A 68 -13.35 -8.05 -8.62
CA ALA A 68 -12.89 -7.69 -9.96
C ALA A 68 -11.36 -7.50 -10.10
N LYS A 69 -10.63 -7.47 -8.97
CA LYS A 69 -9.16 -7.31 -8.89
C LYS A 69 -8.69 -6.06 -9.67
N THR A 70 -9.51 -5.02 -9.63
CA THR A 70 -9.26 -3.77 -10.36
C THR A 70 -8.53 -2.77 -9.48
N ILE A 71 -7.37 -2.29 -9.93
CA ILE A 71 -6.60 -1.26 -9.25
C ILE A 71 -7.31 0.08 -9.41
N ILE A 72 -7.68 0.69 -8.29
CA ILE A 72 -8.43 1.95 -8.26
C ILE A 72 -7.48 3.14 -8.18
N THR A 73 -6.44 3.00 -7.35
CA THR A 73 -5.44 4.04 -7.07
C THR A 73 -4.24 3.42 -6.38
N ALA A 74 -3.11 4.12 -6.43
CA ALA A 74 -1.95 3.91 -5.58
C ALA A 74 -1.42 5.28 -5.15
N HIS A 75 -0.86 5.37 -3.95
CA HIS A 75 -0.29 6.61 -3.43
C HIS A 75 0.71 6.33 -2.31
N PRO A 76 1.64 7.27 -2.05
CA PRO A 76 2.53 7.15 -0.89
C PRO A 76 1.72 7.17 0.40
N LEU A 77 2.14 6.37 1.38
CA LEU A 77 1.64 6.43 2.73
C LEU A 77 1.86 7.83 3.28
N ARG A 78 0.77 8.52 3.58
CA ARG A 78 0.83 9.80 4.29
C ARG A 78 0.82 9.52 5.78
N GLY A 79 1.99 9.20 6.33
CA GLY A 79 2.19 9.31 7.77
C GLY A 79 2.10 10.78 8.15
N LYS A 80 1.25 11.14 9.12
CA LYS A 80 1.44 12.41 9.84
C LYS A 80 2.69 12.25 10.69
N VAL A 81 3.87 12.46 10.10
CA VAL A 81 5.11 12.58 10.86
C VAL A 81 4.97 13.86 11.67
N ARG A 82 4.67 13.75 12.96
CA ARG A 82 4.84 14.87 13.87
C ARG A 82 6.31 14.88 14.28
N PRO A 83 7.01 16.03 14.24
CA PRO A 83 8.33 16.12 14.81
C PRO A 83 8.26 15.66 16.26
N MET A 84 9.09 14.67 16.60
CA MET A 84 9.19 14.13 17.94
C MET A 84 9.74 15.25 18.83
N GLN A 85 8.89 15.80 19.71
CA GLN A 85 9.37 16.77 20.68
C GLN A 85 10.20 16.04 21.73
N THR A 86 11.38 16.59 22.08
CA THR A 86 12.30 16.02 23.06
C THR A 86 11.62 15.72 24.40
N THR A 87 10.59 16.49 24.76
CA THR A 87 9.77 16.32 25.97
C THR A 87 9.00 14.99 26.04
N VAL A 88 8.88 14.25 24.93
CA VAL A 88 8.11 12.99 24.84
C VAL A 88 9.03 11.76 24.90
N ILE A 89 10.35 11.97 25.00
CA ILE A 89 11.33 10.89 25.17
C ILE A 89 11.34 10.47 26.64
N ARG A 90 10.41 9.60 27.07
CA ARG A 90 10.69 8.71 28.21
C ARG A 90 11.51 7.55 27.67
N CYS A 91 12.83 7.69 27.76
CA CYS A 91 13.74 6.57 27.56
C CYS A 91 13.38 5.49 28.60
N VAL A 92 13.07 4.26 28.16
CA VAL A 92 12.87 3.13 29.07
C VAL A 92 14.25 2.63 29.50
N GLU A 93 14.97 3.44 30.29
CA GLU A 93 16.25 3.06 30.90
C GLU A 93 16.08 2.37 32.26
N SER A 94 14.88 1.88 32.58
CA SER A 94 14.62 1.16 33.84
C SER A 94 14.41 -0.35 33.70
N CYS A 95 14.57 -0.95 32.51
CA CYS A 95 14.52 -2.42 32.36
C CYS A 95 15.90 -3.11 32.30
N ALA A 96 17.00 -2.40 32.51
CA ALA A 96 18.35 -2.95 32.49
C ALA A 96 19.06 -2.92 33.86
N ARG A 97 18.31 -2.94 34.96
CA ARG A 97 18.87 -3.21 36.29
C ARG A 97 17.95 -4.17 37.05
N GLY A 98 18.41 -5.44 37.09
CA GLY A 98 18.25 -6.42 38.17
C GLY A 98 16.86 -6.62 38.74
#